data_AF-A0A2A2AI46-F1
#
_entry.id   AF-A0A2A2AI46-F1
#
_cell.length_a   1.000
_cell.length_b   1.000
_cell.length_c   1.000
_cell.angle_alpha   90.00
_cell.angle_beta   90.00
_cell.angle_gamma   90.00
#
_symmetry.space_group_name_H-M   'P 1'
#
loop_
_entity.id
_entity.type
_entity.pdbx_description
1 polymer ?
#
loop_
_entity_poly.entity_id
_entity_poly.type
_entity_poly.pdbx_seq_one_letter_code
_entity_poly.pdbx_strand_id
1 'polypeptide(L)'
;MSNNTLRISLIALASAAVLAACGGSDDHDNGYTPPPPPPQTPLLNITKVDGRYHHNKSHQDSGFRARADMAPGASEAAEIALPALDAQAQAKAQAQGDSLGGPVLIALPQTVAQAQTAEQLASLLRWGQDTQGRQVAALRVQAADALGIRLGLLVQALPDAALLRFYPDSQTAQGYETTGAEINAVLRLNAQAGEQGEAARTWWSPDLGGDSVTLEIVLPAGATAEALQLALPSISHRFVDAGDDAALQAAQPQRASLSKERIPSAGSCNLDMSCYSNGSAERDAVARMSFVKDGKGYFCTGTLLNDAIQSDIPYFITAHHCISSQTVAGSLQTDWFFRTASCGSPYLDARRTTRTRGARLLYTSNVGQGFDATLLALNDAAPPGTYLAGWDARLNNSIQKVLSLHHPNGALGKISGGETQNYANCDGRHCRAATDGRGRYYEVRWGDGTTEAGSSGSALFTQSGHVIGTLHGGTASCSAPDEPDFYGRLDLAFESGLKNFLAAARRPF
;
A
#
# COMPACT_ATOMS: atom_id res chain seq x y z
N MET A 1 -67.21 72.59 -11.48
CA MET A 1 -66.36 71.55 -12.12
C MET A 1 -66.30 70.39 -11.14
N SER A 2 -66.94 69.29 -11.51
CA SER A 2 -67.57 68.31 -10.62
C SER A 2 -66.62 67.36 -9.88
N ASN A 3 -66.86 67.30 -8.58
CA ASN A 3 -66.99 66.15 -7.68
C ASN A 3 -66.65 64.71 -8.13
N ASN A 4 -66.03 64.05 -7.14
CA ASN A 4 -66.36 62.73 -6.56
C ASN A 4 -65.53 61.47 -6.91
N THR A 5 -64.68 61.12 -5.93
CA THR A 5 -64.65 59.86 -5.15
C THR A 5 -64.15 58.52 -5.75
N LEU A 6 -63.18 57.97 -5.00
CA LEU A 6 -63.11 56.62 -4.40
C LEU A 6 -62.29 55.48 -5.08
N ARG A 7 -61.44 54.85 -4.23
CA ARG A 7 -61.11 53.40 -4.02
C ARG A 7 -59.60 53.15 -4.02
N ILE A 8 -58.99 52.88 -2.85
CA ILE A 8 -58.83 51.57 -2.18
C ILE A 8 -58.16 50.54 -3.11
N SER A 9 -56.90 50.22 -2.81
CA SER A 9 -56.21 49.04 -3.35
C SER A 9 -55.81 48.13 -2.18
N LEU A 10 -56.59 47.08 -2.02
CA LEU A 10 -56.30 45.87 -1.27
C LEU A 10 -56.86 44.75 -2.14
N ILE A 11 -56.07 43.71 -2.41
CA ILE A 11 -56.46 42.29 -2.42
C ILE A 11 -55.32 41.47 -3.02
N ALA A 12 -54.91 40.48 -2.23
CA ALA A 12 -54.13 39.31 -2.61
C ALA A 12 -54.98 38.34 -3.45
N LEU A 13 -54.36 37.60 -4.36
CA LEU A 13 -54.96 36.38 -4.91
C LEU A 13 -53.89 35.32 -5.16
N ALA A 14 -54.03 34.23 -4.40
CA ALA A 14 -53.45 32.92 -4.64
C ALA A 14 -54.29 32.15 -5.68
N SER A 15 -53.65 31.24 -6.44
CA SER A 15 -54.15 29.97 -7.05
C SER A 15 -53.07 29.52 -8.07
N ALA A 16 -52.32 28.41 -7.94
CA ALA A 16 -52.63 26.98 -7.89
C ALA A 16 -52.92 26.31 -9.26
N ALA A 17 -52.18 25.21 -9.52
CA ALA A 17 -52.25 24.18 -10.58
C ALA A 17 -51.76 24.59 -11.99
N VAL A 18 -50.99 23.80 -12.76
CA VAL A 18 -51.13 22.38 -13.10
C VAL A 18 -49.76 21.75 -13.45
N LEU A 19 -49.50 20.53 -12.97
CA LEU A 19 -48.46 19.62 -13.46
C LEU A 19 -48.78 19.19 -14.90
N ALA A 20 -47.81 19.29 -15.82
CA ALA A 20 -47.79 18.49 -17.04
C ALA A 20 -46.48 17.72 -17.08
N ALA A 21 -46.59 16.44 -16.71
CA ALA A 21 -45.60 15.42 -16.98
C ALA A 21 -45.68 15.06 -18.47
N CYS A 22 -44.55 15.09 -19.17
CA CYS A 22 -44.37 14.31 -20.39
C CYS A 22 -43.64 13.03 -19.99
N GLY A 23 -44.42 11.97 -19.80
CA GLY A 23 -43.92 10.60 -19.84
C GLY A 23 -43.79 10.16 -21.30
N GLY A 24 -42.66 9.54 -21.62
CA GLY A 24 -42.49 8.65 -22.76
C GLY A 24 -41.97 7.34 -22.21
N SER A 25 -42.87 6.37 -22.06
CA SER A 25 -42.58 4.99 -21.66
C SER A 25 -42.06 4.21 -22.86
N ASP A 26 -41.01 3.43 -22.66
CA ASP A 26 -40.92 2.09 -23.21
C ASP A 26 -40.62 1.16 -22.02
N ASP A 27 -41.68 0.48 -21.57
CA ASP A 27 -41.70 -0.40 -20.41
C ASP A 27 -41.09 -1.76 -20.76
N HIS A 28 -39.89 -2.00 -20.22
CA HIS A 28 -39.55 -3.29 -19.65
C HIS A 28 -39.25 -3.07 -18.16
N ASP A 29 -40.33 -2.93 -17.40
CA ASP A 29 -40.32 -2.88 -15.94
C ASP A 29 -39.95 -4.25 -15.38
N ASN A 30 -38.64 -4.48 -15.23
CA ASN A 30 -38.10 -5.67 -14.57
C ASN A 30 -38.07 -5.50 -13.05
N GLY A 31 -39.01 -4.79 -12.41
CA GLY A 31 -39.25 -4.84 -10.95
C GLY A 31 -38.02 -4.68 -10.04
N TYR A 32 -36.92 -4.14 -10.55
CA TYR A 32 -35.64 -4.10 -9.84
C TYR A 32 -35.64 -2.86 -8.98
N THR A 33 -36.15 -3.03 -7.76
CA THR A 33 -35.81 -2.13 -6.67
C THR A 33 -34.36 -2.43 -6.29
N PRO A 34 -33.40 -1.50 -6.47
CA PRO A 34 -32.06 -1.73 -5.98
C PRO A 34 -32.14 -2.02 -4.48
N PRO A 35 -31.44 -3.05 -3.99
CA PRO A 35 -31.46 -3.38 -2.57
C PRO A 35 -31.11 -2.13 -1.76
N PRO A 36 -31.77 -1.88 -0.62
CA PRO A 36 -31.40 -0.77 0.24
C PRO A 36 -29.91 -0.87 0.57
N PRO A 37 -29.19 0.26 0.61
CA PRO A 37 -27.78 0.23 0.97
C PRO A 37 -27.63 -0.51 2.31
N PRO A 38 -26.57 -1.34 2.47
CA PRO A 38 -26.38 -2.08 3.70
C PRO A 38 -26.41 -1.11 4.90
N PRO A 39 -27.05 -1.49 6.02
CA PRO A 39 -27.18 -0.61 7.16
C PRO A 39 -25.79 -0.18 7.62
N GLN A 40 -25.54 1.13 7.60
CA GLN A 40 -24.26 1.70 8.05
C GLN A 40 -24.02 1.29 9.50
N THR A 41 -22.80 0.83 9.79
CA THR A 41 -22.41 0.49 11.15
C THR A 41 -22.55 1.74 12.04
N PRO A 42 -23.24 1.66 13.19
CA PRO A 42 -23.36 2.79 14.11
C PRO A 42 -21.97 3.32 14.49
N LEU A 43 -21.85 4.64 14.59
CA LEU A 43 -20.59 5.30 14.97
C LEU A 43 -20.59 5.67 16.45
N LEU A 44 -19.46 5.45 17.11
CA LEU A 44 -19.21 5.94 18.45
C LEU A 44 -18.82 7.43 18.37
N ASN A 45 -19.23 8.21 19.36
CA ASN A 45 -18.82 9.62 19.48
C ASN A 45 -17.41 9.71 20.10
N ILE A 46 -16.42 9.13 19.40
CA ILE A 46 -15.02 9.05 19.80
C ILE A 46 -14.17 9.68 18.70
N THR A 47 -13.43 10.72 19.07
CA THR A 47 -12.55 11.47 18.18
C THR A 47 -11.08 11.36 18.57
N LYS A 48 -10.78 10.53 19.58
CA LYS A 48 -9.42 10.25 20.03
C LYS A 48 -9.35 8.85 20.63
N VAL A 49 -8.31 8.10 20.27
CA VAL A 49 -8.02 6.75 20.79
C VAL A 49 -6.54 6.67 21.12
N ASP A 50 -6.21 6.20 22.33
CA ASP A 50 -4.82 5.94 22.71
C ASP A 50 -4.29 4.69 21.98
N GLY A 51 -2.98 4.68 21.73
CA GLY A 51 -2.33 3.53 21.13
C GLY A 51 -2.16 2.37 22.10
N ARG A 52 -1.94 1.18 21.56
CA ARG A 52 -1.72 -0.03 22.36
C ARG A 52 -0.93 -1.06 21.58
N TYR A 53 -0.24 -1.95 22.28
CA TYR A 53 0.30 -3.14 21.64
C TYR A 53 -0.82 -4.06 21.19
N HIS A 54 -0.62 -4.67 20.03
CA HIS A 54 -1.52 -5.66 19.48
C HIS A 54 -1.51 -6.92 20.37
N HIS A 55 -2.70 -7.41 20.73
CA HIS A 55 -2.84 -8.54 21.67
C HIS A 55 -2.97 -9.90 20.98
N ASN A 56 -3.20 -9.91 19.66
CA ASN A 56 -3.40 -11.16 18.96
C ASN A 56 -2.08 -11.93 18.85
N LYS A 57 -2.03 -13.07 19.54
CA LYS A 57 -0.94 -14.05 19.46
C LYS A 57 -1.17 -15.09 18.37
N SER A 58 -2.29 -15.00 17.64
CA SER A 58 -2.58 -15.92 16.54
C SER A 58 -1.55 -15.72 15.44
N HIS A 59 -0.62 -16.66 15.33
CA HIS A 59 0.23 -16.79 14.17
C HIS A 59 -0.66 -17.18 12.98
N GLN A 60 -0.93 -16.22 12.10
CA GLN A 60 -1.38 -16.58 10.77
C GLN A 60 -0.19 -17.15 10.00
N ASP A 61 -0.45 -18.24 9.28
CA ASP A 61 0.52 -18.81 8.36
C ASP A 61 0.95 -17.75 7.36
N SER A 62 2.24 -17.43 7.30
CA SER A 62 2.79 -16.40 6.41
C SER A 62 2.94 -16.85 4.95
N GLY A 63 2.65 -18.11 4.62
CA GLY A 63 2.92 -18.71 3.31
C GLY A 63 4.41 -18.99 3.05
N PHE A 64 5.32 -18.29 3.72
CA PHE A 64 6.76 -18.59 3.64
C PHE A 64 7.10 -19.97 4.19
N ARG A 65 7.96 -20.70 3.48
CA ARG A 65 8.47 -22.04 3.81
C ARG A 65 9.96 -22.12 3.52
N ALA A 66 10.69 -23.02 4.17
CA ALA A 66 12.03 -23.34 3.70
C ALA A 66 11.92 -24.00 2.32
N ARG A 67 12.80 -23.63 1.40
CA ARG A 67 12.80 -24.21 0.05
C ARG A 67 12.95 -25.74 0.10
N ALA A 68 13.76 -26.25 1.03
CA ALA A 68 13.94 -27.68 1.25
C ALA A 68 12.65 -28.44 1.63
N ASP A 69 11.68 -27.76 2.24
CA ASP A 69 10.38 -28.36 2.62
C ASP A 69 9.39 -28.40 1.44
N MET A 70 9.66 -27.62 0.40
CA MET A 70 8.93 -27.66 -0.88
C MET A 70 9.55 -28.76 -1.74
N ALA A 71 9.20 -30.02 -1.45
CA ALA A 71 9.69 -31.18 -2.20
C ALA A 71 9.60 -30.91 -3.72
N PRO A 72 10.70 -31.05 -4.47
CA PRO A 72 10.71 -30.71 -5.89
C PRO A 72 9.64 -31.51 -6.62
N GLY A 73 8.78 -30.81 -7.37
CA GLY A 73 7.75 -31.44 -8.18
C GLY A 73 8.32 -32.49 -9.12
N ALA A 74 7.48 -33.46 -9.49
CA ALA A 74 7.82 -34.55 -10.40
C ALA A 74 8.06 -34.11 -11.86
N SER A 75 8.10 -32.80 -12.14
CA SER A 75 8.20 -32.23 -13.48
C SER A 75 9.35 -31.24 -13.61
N GLU A 76 10.02 -31.27 -14.76
CA GLU A 76 11.05 -30.31 -15.15
C GLU A 76 10.41 -28.93 -15.41
N ALA A 77 11.00 -27.87 -14.86
CA ALA A 77 10.52 -26.53 -15.09
C ALA A 77 10.82 -26.07 -16.53
N ALA A 78 9.80 -25.58 -17.23
CA ALA A 78 10.04 -24.80 -18.45
C ALA A 78 10.79 -23.51 -18.10
N GLU A 79 11.58 -22.97 -19.02
CA GLU A 79 12.44 -21.82 -18.74
C GLU A 79 12.10 -20.62 -19.64
N ILE A 80 11.98 -19.46 -19.01
CA ILE A 80 11.91 -18.15 -19.67
C ILE A 80 13.09 -17.33 -19.17
N ALA A 81 13.98 -16.95 -20.09
CA ALA A 81 15.06 -16.00 -19.83
C ALA A 81 14.71 -14.63 -20.41
N LEU A 82 14.80 -13.60 -19.57
CA LEU A 82 14.56 -12.21 -19.92
C LEU A 82 15.89 -11.43 -19.81
N PRO A 83 16.15 -10.48 -20.72
CA PRO A 83 17.37 -9.69 -20.68
C PRO A 83 17.40 -8.74 -19.47
N ALA A 84 18.58 -8.20 -19.17
CA ALA A 84 18.70 -7.10 -18.22
C ALA A 84 17.94 -5.87 -18.71
N LEU A 85 17.43 -5.07 -17.76
CA LEU A 85 16.81 -3.79 -18.08
C LEU A 85 17.88 -2.80 -18.58
N ASP A 86 17.51 -1.94 -19.53
CA ASP A 86 18.40 -0.88 -20.02
C ASP A 86 18.71 0.13 -18.90
N ALA A 87 20.01 0.32 -18.61
CA ALA A 87 20.46 1.17 -17.50
C ALA A 87 20.07 2.65 -17.68
N GLN A 88 20.02 3.15 -18.92
CA GLN A 88 19.59 4.53 -19.18
C GLN A 88 18.08 4.70 -18.95
N ALA A 89 17.28 3.70 -19.32
CA ALA A 89 15.86 3.67 -19.03
C ALA A 89 15.57 3.61 -17.53
N GLN A 90 16.34 2.82 -16.77
CA GLN A 90 16.28 2.78 -15.30
C GLN A 90 16.56 4.16 -14.69
N ALA A 91 17.70 4.77 -15.03
CA ALA A 91 18.11 6.07 -14.51
C ALA A 91 17.11 7.17 -14.87
N LYS A 92 16.61 7.17 -16.12
CA LYS A 92 15.57 8.11 -16.57
C LYS A 92 14.27 7.93 -15.79
N ALA A 93 13.86 6.69 -15.51
CA ALA A 93 12.65 6.42 -14.77
C ALA A 93 12.76 6.84 -13.30
N GLN A 94 13.93 6.69 -12.68
CA GLN A 94 14.21 7.17 -11.32
C GLN A 94 14.30 8.71 -11.24
N ALA A 95 14.82 9.37 -12.27
CA ALA A 95 14.91 10.83 -12.34
C ALA A 95 13.54 11.52 -12.52
N GLN A 96 12.47 10.78 -12.81
CA GLN A 96 11.10 11.30 -12.94
C GLN A 96 10.35 11.42 -11.60
N GLY A 97 11.06 11.48 -10.48
CA GLY A 97 10.49 11.67 -9.14
C GLY A 97 9.60 12.93 -9.04
N ASP A 98 8.64 12.91 -8.12
CA ASP A 98 7.76 14.04 -7.87
C ASP A 98 8.55 15.18 -7.18
N SER A 99 8.24 16.43 -7.53
CA SER A 99 8.93 17.62 -7.01
C SER A 99 8.70 17.84 -5.52
N LEU A 100 7.65 17.24 -4.94
CA LEU A 100 7.38 17.24 -3.51
C LEU A 100 7.81 15.92 -2.83
N GLY A 101 8.60 15.08 -3.48
CA GLY A 101 8.78 13.70 -3.03
C GLY A 101 7.52 12.85 -3.29
N GLY A 102 7.67 11.53 -3.22
CA GLY A 102 6.63 10.61 -3.63
C GLY A 102 7.07 9.14 -3.48
N PRO A 103 6.35 8.18 -4.06
CA PRO A 103 6.73 6.78 -4.04
C PRO A 103 8.06 6.59 -4.77
N VAL A 104 8.96 5.78 -4.21
CA VAL A 104 10.26 5.50 -4.81
C VAL A 104 10.08 4.39 -5.83
N LEU A 105 10.37 4.66 -7.11
CA LEU A 105 10.37 3.63 -8.14
C LEU A 105 11.53 2.65 -7.93
N ILE A 106 11.22 1.35 -7.82
CA ILE A 106 12.20 0.29 -7.55
C ILE A 106 12.13 -0.89 -8.52
N ALA A 107 11.09 -0.96 -9.35
CA ALA A 107 10.98 -2.02 -10.34
C ALA A 107 10.30 -1.51 -11.61
N LEU A 108 10.75 -1.99 -12.76
CA LEU A 108 10.12 -1.72 -14.05
C LEU A 108 9.39 -2.97 -14.55
N PRO A 109 8.26 -2.81 -15.26
CA PRO A 109 7.63 -3.91 -15.93
C PRO A 109 8.52 -4.42 -17.05
N GLN A 110 8.59 -5.74 -17.19
CA GLN A 110 9.20 -6.38 -18.33
C GLN A 110 8.19 -7.35 -18.96
N THR A 111 8.01 -7.25 -20.27
CA THR A 111 7.08 -8.08 -21.03
C THR A 111 7.62 -9.50 -21.17
N VAL A 112 6.75 -10.49 -21.00
CA VAL A 112 7.07 -11.91 -21.19
C VAL A 112 6.34 -12.41 -22.43
N ALA A 113 6.98 -12.29 -23.59
CA ALA A 113 6.34 -12.55 -24.89
C ALA A 113 5.88 -14.01 -25.06
N GLN A 114 6.52 -14.95 -24.37
CA GLN A 114 6.29 -16.39 -24.45
C GLN A 114 5.04 -16.85 -23.68
N ALA A 115 4.47 -16.00 -22.81
CA ALA A 115 3.38 -16.36 -21.90
C ALA A 115 2.32 -15.25 -21.78
N GLN A 116 2.10 -14.45 -22.83
CA GLN A 116 1.11 -13.36 -22.84
C GLN A 116 -0.33 -13.85 -22.64
N THR A 117 -0.66 -15.02 -23.19
CA THR A 117 -2.01 -15.60 -23.10
C THR A 117 -2.02 -16.91 -22.30
N ALA A 118 -3.21 -17.34 -21.91
CA ALA A 118 -3.39 -18.58 -21.16
C ALA A 118 -2.94 -19.80 -21.98
N GLU A 119 -3.21 -19.80 -23.29
CA GLU A 119 -2.81 -20.85 -24.21
C GLU A 119 -1.29 -20.90 -24.38
N GLN A 120 -0.65 -19.74 -24.47
CA GLN A 120 0.81 -19.65 -24.57
C GLN A 120 1.47 -20.20 -23.31
N LEU A 121 1.05 -19.77 -22.11
CA LEU A 121 1.59 -20.31 -20.87
C LEU A 121 1.32 -21.83 -20.76
N ALA A 122 0.10 -22.27 -21.05
CA ALA A 122 -0.27 -23.69 -21.01
C ALA A 122 0.62 -24.54 -21.93
N SER A 123 1.02 -24.02 -23.10
CA SER A 123 1.92 -24.72 -24.03
C SER A 123 3.35 -24.90 -23.51
N LEU A 124 3.78 -24.07 -22.55
CA LEU A 124 5.08 -24.17 -21.89
C LEU A 124 5.06 -25.17 -20.74
N LEU A 125 3.93 -25.32 -20.04
CA LEU A 125 3.81 -26.14 -18.85
C LEU A 125 3.89 -27.64 -19.19
N ARG A 126 4.93 -28.29 -18.67
CA ARG A 126 5.08 -29.75 -18.72
C ARG A 126 4.43 -30.35 -17.49
N TRP A 127 3.33 -31.06 -17.66
CA TRP A 127 2.61 -31.70 -16.55
C TRP A 127 3.20 -33.08 -16.23
N GLY A 128 3.52 -33.31 -14.97
CA GLY A 128 3.81 -34.61 -14.37
C GLY A 128 2.82 -34.92 -13.25
N GLN A 129 2.88 -36.14 -12.69
CA GLN A 129 2.12 -36.51 -11.51
C GLN A 129 3.02 -36.69 -10.30
N ASP A 130 2.62 -36.14 -9.16
CA ASP A 130 3.29 -36.42 -7.89
C ASP A 130 2.87 -37.78 -7.29
N THR A 131 3.46 -38.13 -6.15
CA THR A 131 3.18 -39.39 -5.44
C THR A 131 1.76 -39.50 -4.90
N GLN A 132 0.98 -38.41 -4.92
CA GLN A 132 -0.41 -38.33 -4.51
C GLN A 132 -1.37 -38.29 -5.71
N GLY A 133 -0.85 -38.43 -6.94
CA GLY A 133 -1.65 -38.38 -8.18
C GLY A 133 -2.11 -36.98 -8.57
N ARG A 134 -1.53 -35.93 -7.97
CA ARG A 134 -1.80 -34.53 -8.33
C ARG A 134 -0.98 -34.14 -9.55
N GLN A 135 -1.56 -33.31 -10.41
CA GLN A 135 -0.85 -32.79 -11.58
C GLN A 135 0.06 -31.65 -11.13
N VAL A 136 1.33 -31.70 -11.53
CA VAL A 136 2.35 -30.71 -11.19
C VAL A 136 3.04 -30.22 -12.45
N ALA A 137 3.17 -28.90 -12.60
CA ALA A 137 3.98 -28.27 -13.62
C ALA A 137 4.78 -27.11 -13.02
N ALA A 138 5.90 -26.77 -13.63
CA ALA A 138 6.73 -25.66 -13.17
C ALA A 138 7.22 -24.78 -14.33
N LEU A 139 7.40 -23.50 -14.03
CA LEU A 139 7.97 -22.49 -14.91
C LEU A 139 9.03 -21.70 -14.12
N ARG A 140 10.28 -21.76 -14.57
CA ARG A 140 11.36 -20.91 -14.11
C ARG A 140 11.42 -19.65 -14.97
N VAL A 141 11.41 -18.50 -14.33
CA VAL A 141 11.62 -17.19 -14.96
C VAL A 141 12.92 -16.62 -14.42
N GLN A 142 13.86 -16.32 -15.30
CA GLN A 142 15.08 -15.61 -14.99
C GLN A 142 15.07 -14.26 -15.70
N ALA A 143 15.44 -13.20 -14.99
CA ALA A 143 15.63 -11.87 -15.56
C ALA A 143 17.01 -11.38 -15.16
N ALA A 144 17.91 -11.24 -16.14
CA ALA A 144 19.31 -10.92 -15.86
C ALA A 144 19.44 -9.62 -15.05
N ASP A 145 20.34 -9.64 -14.07
CA ASP A 145 20.65 -8.55 -13.13
C ASP A 145 19.48 -8.11 -12.21
N ALA A 146 18.33 -8.78 -12.26
CA ALA A 146 17.24 -8.48 -11.35
C ALA A 146 17.66 -8.74 -9.90
N LEU A 147 17.30 -7.82 -9.01
CA LEU A 147 17.53 -7.96 -7.57
C LEU A 147 16.35 -8.60 -6.84
N GLY A 148 15.24 -8.75 -7.56
CA GLY A 148 13.99 -9.36 -7.15
C GLY A 148 13.03 -9.40 -8.34
N ILE A 149 12.16 -10.41 -8.37
CA ILE A 149 11.16 -10.60 -9.43
C ILE A 149 9.79 -10.83 -8.79
N ARG A 150 8.78 -10.07 -9.22
CA ARG A 150 7.37 -10.38 -8.95
C ARG A 150 6.69 -10.82 -10.24
N LEU A 151 6.09 -12.01 -10.25
CA LEU A 151 5.34 -12.53 -11.39
C LEU A 151 3.93 -11.91 -11.39
N GLY A 152 3.55 -11.27 -12.50
CA GLY A 152 2.20 -10.75 -12.71
C GLY A 152 1.32 -11.81 -13.36
N LEU A 153 0.68 -12.64 -12.55
CA LEU A 153 -0.17 -13.73 -13.01
C LEU A 153 -1.56 -13.22 -13.37
N LEU A 154 -1.87 -13.16 -14.66
CA LEU A 154 -3.20 -12.82 -15.16
C LEU A 154 -4.10 -14.06 -15.08
N VAL A 155 -5.07 -14.04 -14.16
CA VAL A 155 -5.93 -15.17 -13.86
C VAL A 155 -7.25 -15.07 -14.62
N GLN A 156 -7.53 -16.06 -15.47
CA GLN A 156 -8.85 -16.23 -16.12
C GLN A 156 -9.64 -17.35 -15.43
N ALA A 157 -8.98 -18.44 -15.07
CA ALA A 157 -9.51 -19.52 -14.25
C ALA A 157 -8.40 -20.15 -13.41
N LEU A 158 -8.61 -20.24 -12.10
CA LEU A 158 -7.71 -20.89 -11.16
C LEU A 158 -8.52 -21.69 -10.15
N PRO A 159 -8.39 -23.03 -10.09
CA PRO A 159 -9.12 -23.82 -9.10
C PRO A 159 -8.74 -23.41 -7.68
N ASP A 160 -9.73 -23.21 -6.80
CA ASP A 160 -9.49 -22.79 -5.42
C ASP A 160 -8.55 -23.74 -4.65
N ALA A 161 -8.63 -25.04 -4.95
CA ALA A 161 -7.81 -26.08 -4.35
C ALA A 161 -6.43 -26.26 -5.01
N ALA A 162 -6.07 -25.45 -6.02
CA ALA A 162 -4.73 -25.45 -6.56
C ALA A 162 -3.73 -24.87 -5.54
N LEU A 163 -2.50 -25.39 -5.53
CA LEU A 163 -1.39 -24.79 -4.80
C LEU A 163 -0.45 -24.12 -5.79
N LEU A 164 -0.01 -22.91 -5.47
CA LEU A 164 1.05 -22.21 -6.18
C LEU A 164 2.21 -22.01 -5.23
N ARG A 165 3.40 -22.42 -5.68
CA ARG A 165 4.65 -22.30 -4.93
C ARG A 165 5.63 -21.49 -5.73
N PHE A 166 6.27 -20.55 -5.06
CA PHE A 166 7.26 -19.64 -5.62
C PHE A 166 8.55 -19.84 -4.86
N TYR A 167 9.65 -19.97 -5.59
CA TYR A 167 10.94 -20.15 -4.94
C TYR A 167 12.10 -19.72 -5.83
N PRO A 168 13.19 -19.23 -5.22
CA PRO A 168 14.45 -19.02 -5.93
C PRO A 168 15.16 -20.36 -6.18
N ASP A 169 16.23 -20.33 -6.97
CA ASP A 169 17.03 -21.54 -7.26
C ASP A 169 17.79 -22.06 -6.02
N SER A 170 18.11 -21.18 -5.08
CA SER A 170 18.87 -21.54 -3.88
C SER A 170 18.05 -22.43 -2.93
N GLN A 171 18.54 -23.64 -2.67
CA GLN A 171 17.89 -24.62 -1.79
C GLN A 171 17.86 -24.21 -0.31
N THR A 172 18.71 -23.28 0.09
CA THR A 172 18.77 -22.75 1.46
C THR A 172 17.89 -21.51 1.66
N ALA A 173 17.28 -21.00 0.59
CA ALA A 173 16.43 -19.83 0.65
C ALA A 173 15.01 -20.18 1.13
N GLN A 174 14.20 -19.13 1.32
CA GLN A 174 12.78 -19.28 1.58
C GLN A 174 12.00 -19.29 0.26
N GLY A 175 11.00 -20.15 0.17
CA GLY A 175 9.95 -20.09 -0.83
C GLY A 175 8.66 -19.54 -0.22
N TYR A 176 7.64 -19.38 -1.07
CA TYR A 176 6.31 -18.92 -0.70
C TYR A 176 5.25 -19.85 -1.29
N GLU A 177 4.33 -20.34 -0.48
CA GLU A 177 3.20 -21.17 -0.88
C GLU A 177 1.89 -20.41 -0.66
N THR A 178 0.98 -20.51 -1.61
CA THR A 178 -0.39 -19.99 -1.52
C THR A 178 -1.36 -20.89 -2.26
N THR A 179 -2.66 -20.66 -2.03
CA THR A 179 -3.73 -21.42 -2.66
C THR A 179 -4.43 -20.61 -3.75
N GLY A 180 -5.10 -21.31 -4.67
CA GLY A 180 -6.00 -20.67 -5.62
C GLY A 180 -7.10 -19.86 -4.92
N ALA A 181 -7.61 -20.36 -3.80
CA ALA A 181 -8.64 -19.67 -3.02
C ALA A 181 -8.17 -18.30 -2.48
N GLU A 182 -6.93 -18.21 -2.00
CA GLU A 182 -6.35 -16.95 -1.53
C GLU A 182 -6.14 -15.95 -2.67
N ILE A 183 -5.62 -16.41 -3.81
CA ILE A 183 -5.43 -15.57 -5.01
C ILE A 183 -6.79 -15.07 -5.51
N ASN A 184 -7.75 -15.98 -5.69
CA ASN A 184 -9.11 -15.65 -6.13
C ASN A 184 -9.82 -14.71 -5.15
N ALA A 185 -9.53 -14.79 -3.84
CA ALA A 185 -10.07 -13.85 -2.86
C ALA A 185 -9.56 -12.42 -3.07
N VAL A 186 -8.28 -12.22 -3.37
CA VAL A 186 -7.72 -10.90 -3.71
C VAL A 186 -8.36 -10.36 -4.98
N LEU A 187 -8.46 -11.16 -6.04
CA LEU A 187 -9.07 -10.72 -7.30
C LEU A 187 -10.57 -10.40 -7.15
N ARG A 188 -11.28 -11.11 -6.26
CA ARG A 188 -12.67 -10.81 -5.92
C ARG A 188 -12.80 -9.46 -5.22
N LEU A 189 -11.85 -9.07 -4.36
CA LEU A 189 -11.85 -7.74 -3.75
C LEU A 189 -11.71 -6.65 -4.83
N ASN A 190 -10.83 -6.84 -5.81
CA ASN A 190 -10.69 -5.91 -6.95
C ASN A 190 -12.02 -5.74 -7.69
N ALA A 191 -12.69 -6.84 -8.02
CA ALA A 191 -13.99 -6.82 -8.68
C ALA A 191 -15.09 -6.17 -7.81
N GLN A 192 -15.11 -6.43 -6.51
CA GLN A 192 -16.04 -5.81 -5.56
C GLN A 192 -15.82 -4.30 -5.40
N ALA A 193 -14.61 -3.81 -5.63
CA ALA A 193 -14.30 -2.39 -5.72
C ALA A 193 -14.73 -1.76 -7.07
N GLY A 194 -15.32 -2.56 -7.98
CA GLY A 194 -15.74 -2.12 -9.31
C GLY A 194 -14.61 -2.04 -10.33
N GLU A 195 -13.41 -2.51 -10.00
CA GLU A 195 -12.25 -2.47 -10.89
C GLU A 195 -12.33 -3.59 -11.94
N GLN A 196 -11.94 -3.27 -13.17
CA GLN A 196 -12.08 -4.14 -14.34
C GLN A 196 -10.77 -4.21 -15.14
N GLY A 197 -10.74 -5.09 -16.13
CA GLY A 197 -9.59 -5.24 -17.04
C GLY A 197 -8.50 -6.18 -16.51
N GLU A 198 -7.38 -6.24 -17.22
CA GLU A 198 -6.29 -7.18 -16.92
C GLU A 198 -5.61 -6.87 -15.60
N ALA A 199 -5.39 -5.59 -15.27
CA ALA A 199 -4.78 -5.19 -14.01
C ALA A 199 -5.58 -5.72 -12.81
N ALA A 200 -6.91 -5.59 -12.82
CA ALA A 200 -7.79 -6.08 -11.76
C ALA A 200 -7.82 -7.62 -11.62
N ARG A 201 -7.45 -8.34 -12.69
CA ARG A 201 -7.35 -9.81 -12.74
C ARG A 201 -5.91 -10.32 -12.59
N THR A 202 -4.95 -9.43 -12.41
CA THR A 202 -3.54 -9.79 -12.23
C THR A 202 -3.23 -9.89 -10.75
N TRP A 203 -2.73 -11.05 -10.32
CA TRP A 203 -2.17 -11.24 -8.99
C TRP A 203 -0.64 -11.20 -9.06
N TRP A 204 0.00 -10.49 -8.13
CA TRP A 204 1.45 -10.30 -8.10
C TRP A 204 2.09 -11.17 -7.03
N SER A 205 3.02 -12.06 -7.43
CA SER A 205 3.76 -12.88 -6.49
C SER A 205 4.55 -12.06 -5.47
N PRO A 206 4.93 -12.64 -4.32
CA PRO A 206 5.94 -12.06 -3.45
C PRO A 206 7.26 -11.82 -4.16
N ASP A 207 8.05 -10.88 -3.64
CA ASP A 207 9.44 -10.71 -4.06
C ASP A 207 10.31 -11.57 -3.14
N LEU A 208 10.98 -12.57 -3.70
CA LEU A 208 11.86 -13.49 -2.96
C LEU A 208 13.35 -13.11 -3.07
N GLY A 209 13.63 -11.99 -3.73
CA GLY A 209 14.98 -11.56 -4.10
C GLY A 209 15.61 -12.44 -5.19
N GLY A 210 16.73 -11.94 -5.73
CA GLY A 210 17.49 -12.63 -6.76
C GLY A 210 16.95 -12.40 -8.18
N ASP A 211 17.67 -12.98 -9.14
CA ASP A 211 17.45 -12.80 -10.58
C ASP A 211 16.58 -13.91 -11.19
N SER A 212 16.09 -14.85 -10.38
CA SER A 212 15.26 -15.95 -10.81
C SER A 212 14.16 -16.29 -9.79
N VAL A 213 13.03 -16.73 -10.32
CA VAL A 213 11.93 -17.30 -9.54
C VAL A 213 11.30 -18.43 -10.33
N THR A 214 11.02 -19.53 -9.65
CA THR A 214 10.24 -20.64 -10.22
C THR A 214 8.85 -20.63 -9.62
N LEU A 215 7.85 -20.67 -10.48
CA LEU A 215 6.45 -20.96 -10.18
C LEU A 215 6.22 -22.47 -10.38
N GLU A 216 5.88 -23.18 -9.31
CA GLU A 216 5.33 -24.53 -9.35
C GLU A 216 3.83 -24.48 -9.09
N ILE A 217 3.07 -25.16 -9.93
CA ILE A 217 1.61 -25.23 -9.88
C ILE A 217 1.23 -26.68 -9.62
N VAL A 218 0.44 -26.90 -8.57
CA VAL A 218 -0.11 -28.20 -8.21
C VAL A 218 -1.63 -28.13 -8.31
N LEU A 219 -2.22 -28.89 -9.23
CA LEU A 219 -3.68 -29.01 -9.34
C LEU A 219 -4.19 -30.15 -8.44
N PRO A 220 -5.41 -30.03 -7.88
CA PRO A 220 -5.98 -31.08 -7.05
C PRO A 220 -6.16 -32.39 -7.85
N ALA A 221 -6.14 -33.53 -7.16
CA ALA A 221 -6.33 -34.83 -7.78
C ALA A 221 -7.64 -34.88 -8.58
N GLY A 222 -7.57 -35.36 -9.82
CA GLY A 222 -8.71 -35.44 -10.73
C GLY A 222 -9.03 -34.16 -11.51
N ALA A 223 -8.38 -33.03 -11.23
CA ALA A 223 -8.44 -31.86 -12.10
C ALA A 223 -7.59 -32.08 -13.36
N THR A 224 -8.09 -31.61 -14.50
CA THR A 224 -7.35 -31.59 -15.75
C THR A 224 -6.61 -30.27 -15.92
N ALA A 225 -5.58 -30.23 -16.77
CA ALA A 225 -4.78 -29.03 -17.00
C ALA A 225 -5.61 -27.85 -17.53
N GLU A 226 -6.71 -28.13 -18.26
CA GLU A 226 -7.61 -27.14 -18.84
C GLU A 226 -8.43 -26.37 -17.78
N ALA A 227 -8.50 -26.88 -16.54
CA ALA A 227 -9.11 -26.17 -15.42
C ALA A 227 -8.30 -24.93 -15.00
N LEU A 228 -7.04 -24.84 -15.43
CA LEU A 228 -6.16 -23.70 -15.23
C LEU A 228 -6.09 -22.85 -16.51
N GLN A 229 -6.52 -21.60 -16.41
CA GLN A 229 -6.33 -20.58 -17.44
C GLN A 229 -5.59 -19.40 -16.82
N LEU A 230 -4.27 -19.44 -16.95
CA LEU A 230 -3.33 -18.51 -16.33
C LEU A 230 -2.39 -17.98 -17.40
N ALA A 231 -2.10 -16.68 -17.40
CA ALA A 231 -1.06 -16.09 -18.23
C ALA A 231 -0.03 -15.36 -17.36
N LEU A 232 1.17 -15.15 -17.91
CA LEU A 232 2.23 -14.33 -17.31
C LEU A 232 2.64 -13.28 -18.35
N PRO A 233 1.84 -12.22 -18.57
CA PRO A 233 2.17 -11.21 -19.58
C PRO A 233 3.34 -10.31 -19.18
N SER A 234 3.58 -10.12 -17.88
CA SER A 234 4.64 -9.25 -17.40
C SER A 234 5.19 -9.68 -16.03
N ILE A 235 6.45 -9.36 -15.79
CA ILE A 235 7.07 -9.36 -14.46
C ILE A 235 7.35 -7.94 -14.00
N SER A 236 7.43 -7.73 -12.68
CA SER A 236 8.04 -6.55 -12.08
C SER A 236 9.49 -6.89 -11.76
N HIS A 237 10.40 -6.29 -12.53
CA HIS A 237 11.84 -6.52 -12.44
C HIS A 237 12.44 -5.47 -11.50
N ARG A 238 12.82 -5.89 -10.29
CA ARG A 238 13.40 -4.99 -9.29
C ARG A 238 14.84 -4.66 -9.63
N PHE A 239 15.13 -3.38 -9.64
CA PHE A 239 16.47 -2.82 -9.76
C PHE A 239 16.70 -1.92 -8.54
N VAL A 240 17.93 -1.82 -8.07
CA VAL A 240 18.30 -0.82 -7.05
C VAL A 240 19.17 0.20 -7.76
N ASP A 241 19.02 1.46 -7.36
CA ASP A 241 19.76 2.58 -7.89
C ASP A 241 21.26 2.25 -8.04
N ALA A 242 21.75 2.30 -9.29
CA ALA A 242 23.15 2.10 -9.62
C ALA A 242 24.06 3.20 -9.05
N GLY A 243 23.50 4.30 -8.52
CA GLY A 243 24.22 5.41 -7.91
C GLY A 243 24.69 5.17 -6.47
N ASP A 244 24.09 4.23 -5.74
CA ASP A 244 24.27 4.08 -4.28
C ASP A 244 25.33 3.05 -3.87
N ASP A 245 25.86 2.26 -4.82
CA ASP A 245 26.99 1.34 -4.55
C ASP A 245 28.23 2.12 -4.07
N ALA A 246 28.41 3.38 -4.50
CA ALA A 246 29.50 4.24 -4.03
C ALA A 246 29.32 4.72 -2.58
N ALA A 247 28.08 4.95 -2.12
CA ALA A 247 27.80 5.32 -0.72
C ALA A 247 27.91 4.10 0.22
N LEU A 248 27.61 2.89 -0.28
CA LEU A 248 27.86 1.62 0.41
C LEU A 248 29.36 1.29 0.48
N GLN A 249 30.17 1.71 -0.50
CA GLN A 249 31.63 1.56 -0.48
C GLN A 249 32.35 2.54 0.46
N ALA A 250 31.73 3.67 0.81
CA ALA A 250 32.26 4.60 1.81
C ALA A 250 32.02 4.14 3.26
N ALA A 251 31.36 3.00 3.47
CA ALA A 251 31.01 2.55 4.81
C ALA A 251 32.25 2.07 5.58
N GLN A 252 32.43 2.70 6.75
CA GLN A 252 32.99 2.10 7.95
C GLN A 252 32.79 0.56 7.94
N PRO A 253 33.84 -0.25 8.25
CA PRO A 253 33.83 -1.72 8.12
C PRO A 253 32.69 -2.44 8.87
N GLN A 254 31.98 -1.71 9.72
CA GLN A 254 30.83 -2.16 10.49
C GLN A 254 29.60 -2.46 9.59
N ARG A 255 29.31 -1.77 8.47
CA ARG A 255 28.05 -1.99 7.71
C ARG A 255 28.08 -3.09 6.63
N ALA A 256 29.13 -3.89 6.55
CA ALA A 256 29.30 -4.92 5.51
C ALA A 256 28.20 -6.01 5.48
N SER A 257 27.47 -6.21 6.58
CA SER A 257 26.31 -7.12 6.62
C SER A 257 25.06 -6.49 5.98
N LEU A 258 24.84 -5.19 6.13
CA LEU A 258 23.70 -4.47 5.52
C LEU A 258 23.86 -4.32 4.01
N SER A 259 25.11 -4.13 3.54
CA SER A 259 25.40 -4.01 2.10
C SER A 259 25.13 -5.31 1.34
N LYS A 260 25.32 -6.49 1.96
CA LYS A 260 24.94 -7.80 1.37
C LYS A 260 23.45 -7.92 1.09
N GLU A 261 22.61 -7.22 1.86
CA GLU A 261 21.15 -7.23 1.67
C GLU A 261 20.67 -6.22 0.61
N ARG A 262 21.58 -5.40 0.05
CA ARG A 262 21.30 -4.38 -0.99
C ARG A 262 20.14 -3.46 -0.60
N ILE A 263 20.15 -3.02 0.66
CA ILE A 263 19.16 -2.09 1.19
C ILE A 263 19.52 -0.68 0.70
N PRO A 264 18.57 0.09 0.13
CA PRO A 264 18.81 1.48 -0.26
C PRO A 264 19.29 2.34 0.90
N SER A 265 20.02 3.42 0.59
CA SER A 265 20.48 4.38 1.60
C SER A 265 19.52 5.56 1.74
N ALA A 266 19.57 6.21 2.90
CA ALA A 266 18.89 7.48 3.15
C ALA A 266 19.93 8.60 3.16
N GLY A 267 19.54 9.83 2.84
CA GLY A 267 20.44 10.99 2.95
C GLY A 267 21.06 11.12 4.34
N SER A 268 22.29 11.65 4.39
CA SER A 268 23.16 11.61 5.59
C SER A 268 22.62 12.34 6.81
N CYS A 269 21.69 13.29 6.64
CA CYS A 269 21.04 14.01 7.73
C CYS A 269 19.94 13.20 8.42
N ASN A 270 19.48 12.09 7.84
CA ASN A 270 18.44 11.26 8.41
C ASN A 270 18.94 10.48 9.63
N LEU A 271 18.09 10.40 10.66
CA LEU A 271 18.44 9.86 11.96
C LEU A 271 17.84 8.46 12.14
N ASP A 272 18.65 7.48 12.53
CA ASP A 272 18.16 6.11 12.79
C ASP A 272 17.13 6.12 13.93
N MET A 273 15.90 5.64 13.70
CA MET A 273 14.85 5.65 14.74
C MET A 273 15.24 4.86 16.00
N SER A 274 16.13 3.87 15.86
CA SER A 274 16.67 3.05 16.96
C SER A 274 17.59 3.83 17.92
N CYS A 275 18.00 5.05 17.59
CA CYS A 275 18.81 5.92 18.46
C CYS A 275 18.01 6.77 19.44
N TYR A 276 16.69 6.81 19.28
CA TYR A 276 15.82 7.72 20.00
C TYR A 276 14.89 6.93 20.94
N SER A 277 14.31 7.58 21.94
CA SER A 277 13.34 6.97 22.87
C SER A 277 11.94 7.59 22.77
N ASN A 278 11.82 8.82 22.25
CA ASN A 278 10.55 9.36 21.76
C ASN A 278 10.04 8.49 20.60
N GLY A 279 8.74 8.23 20.57
CA GLY A 279 8.15 7.35 19.56
C GLY A 279 8.54 5.87 19.72
N SER A 280 8.88 5.40 20.93
CA SER A 280 9.38 4.04 21.16
C SER A 280 8.33 2.94 20.96
N ALA A 281 7.05 3.23 21.23
CA ALA A 281 5.96 2.35 20.86
C ALA A 281 5.55 2.57 19.41
N GLU A 282 5.45 3.83 18.99
CA GLU A 282 4.99 4.26 17.66
C GLU A 282 5.86 3.68 16.54
N ARG A 283 7.17 3.55 16.74
CA ARG A 283 8.07 2.89 15.77
C ARG A 283 7.70 1.44 15.46
N ASP A 284 7.02 0.75 16.37
CA ASP A 284 6.57 -0.63 16.18
C ASP A 284 5.21 -0.68 15.44
N ALA A 285 4.61 0.47 15.13
CA ALA A 285 3.43 0.61 14.28
C ALA A 285 3.78 0.90 12.81
N VAL A 286 5.03 1.26 12.51
CA VAL A 286 5.46 1.72 11.18
C VAL A 286 6.06 0.57 10.37
N ALA A 287 5.68 0.50 9.10
CA ALA A 287 6.24 -0.45 8.14
C ALA A 287 6.66 0.24 6.84
N ARG A 288 7.73 -0.30 6.24
CA ARG A 288 8.06 -0.03 4.84
C ARG A 288 7.07 -0.80 3.97
N MET A 289 6.52 -0.13 2.97
CA MET A 289 5.55 -0.70 2.05
C MET A 289 6.21 -0.92 0.69
N SER A 290 5.96 -2.07 0.07
CA SER A 290 6.24 -2.29 -1.36
C SER A 290 4.98 -2.72 -2.10
N PHE A 291 4.75 -2.19 -3.29
CA PHE A 291 3.54 -2.49 -4.07
C PHE A 291 3.81 -2.37 -5.56
N VAL A 292 2.92 -2.94 -6.38
CA VAL A 292 2.99 -2.87 -7.83
C VAL A 292 1.84 -2.02 -8.36
N LYS A 293 2.16 -1.05 -9.22
CA LYS A 293 1.21 -0.21 -9.95
C LYS A 293 1.66 -0.13 -11.40
N ASP A 294 0.77 -0.51 -12.32
CA ASP A 294 1.07 -0.55 -13.77
C ASP A 294 2.33 -1.39 -14.10
N GLY A 295 2.53 -2.49 -13.35
CA GLY A 295 3.69 -3.39 -13.45
C GLY A 295 5.00 -2.83 -12.88
N LYS A 296 5.03 -1.53 -12.51
CA LYS A 296 6.15 -0.90 -11.81
C LYS A 296 6.05 -1.16 -10.31
N GLY A 297 7.19 -1.39 -9.67
CA GLY A 297 7.27 -1.57 -8.21
C GLY A 297 7.66 -0.27 -7.53
N TYR A 298 7.09 -0.01 -6.35
CA TYR A 298 7.32 1.20 -5.57
C TYR A 298 7.54 0.94 -4.09
N PHE A 299 8.30 1.81 -3.42
CA PHE A 299 8.31 1.92 -1.95
C PHE A 299 7.56 3.16 -1.44
N CYS A 300 6.84 2.98 -0.33
CA CYS A 300 6.28 4.05 0.52
C CYS A 300 6.38 3.64 2.01
N THR A 301 5.80 4.45 2.90
CA THR A 301 5.64 4.14 4.32
C THR A 301 4.16 4.09 4.70
N GLY A 302 3.81 3.29 5.72
CA GLY A 302 2.51 3.38 6.37
C GLY A 302 2.57 3.02 7.85
N THR A 303 1.46 3.23 8.56
CA THR A 303 1.36 3.12 10.03
C THR A 303 0.11 2.36 10.43
N LEU A 304 0.22 1.41 11.37
CA LEU A 304 -0.94 0.77 11.99
C LEU A 304 -1.69 1.73 12.91
N LEU A 305 -3.01 1.72 12.85
CA LEU A 305 -3.89 2.50 13.71
C LEU A 305 -4.73 1.58 14.60
N ASN A 306 -4.94 2.02 15.85
CA ASN A 306 -5.92 1.43 16.74
C ASN A 306 -7.33 1.91 16.37
N ASP A 307 -8.36 1.19 16.81
CA ASP A 307 -9.77 1.55 16.63
C ASP A 307 -10.49 1.66 17.97
N ALA A 308 -11.64 2.32 17.98
CA ALA A 308 -12.39 2.66 19.19
C ALA A 308 -12.91 1.44 19.97
N ILE A 309 -13.10 0.30 19.30
CA ILE A 309 -13.56 -0.95 19.91
C ILE A 309 -12.41 -1.95 20.16
N GLN A 310 -11.17 -1.56 19.88
CA GLN A 310 -9.97 -2.41 20.03
C GLN A 310 -10.12 -3.76 19.33
N SER A 311 -10.56 -3.76 18.07
CA SER A 311 -10.88 -4.98 17.33
C SER A 311 -9.66 -5.82 16.93
N ASP A 312 -8.43 -5.31 17.04
CA ASP A 312 -7.22 -5.92 16.47
C ASP A 312 -7.28 -6.09 14.94
N ILE A 313 -8.20 -5.40 14.25
CA ILE A 313 -8.11 -5.26 12.79
C ILE A 313 -6.86 -4.44 12.48
N PRO A 314 -5.97 -4.91 11.59
CA PRO A 314 -4.74 -4.20 11.22
C PRO A 314 -5.06 -3.05 10.26
N TYR A 315 -5.73 -2.02 10.77
CA TYR A 315 -5.96 -0.78 10.04
C TYR A 315 -4.63 -0.10 9.78
N PHE A 316 -4.35 0.21 8.53
CA PHE A 316 -3.04 0.69 8.10
C PHE A 316 -3.23 1.94 7.23
N ILE A 317 -2.73 3.08 7.72
CA ILE A 317 -2.82 4.37 7.04
C ILE A 317 -1.57 4.63 6.21
N THR A 318 -1.77 5.18 5.01
CA THR A 318 -0.73 5.61 4.06
C THR A 318 -1.28 6.74 3.18
N ALA A 319 -0.53 7.19 2.18
CA ALA A 319 -0.96 8.24 1.26
C ALA A 319 -1.76 7.70 0.06
N HIS A 320 -2.69 8.51 -0.45
CA HIS A 320 -3.44 8.17 -1.67
C HIS A 320 -2.53 8.02 -2.88
N HIS A 321 -1.56 8.93 -3.03
CA HIS A 321 -0.65 8.87 -4.17
C HIS A 321 0.25 7.60 -4.17
N CYS A 322 0.41 6.93 -3.03
CA CYS A 322 1.02 5.59 -2.96
C CYS A 322 0.01 4.53 -3.40
N ILE A 323 -1.14 4.42 -2.71
CA ILE A 323 -2.17 3.42 -3.01
C ILE A 323 -3.53 4.11 -3.15
N SER A 324 -4.03 4.11 -4.38
CA SER A 324 -5.29 4.76 -4.77
C SER A 324 -6.37 3.80 -5.25
N SER A 325 -6.08 2.49 -5.33
CA SER A 325 -6.99 1.47 -5.88
C SER A 325 -6.85 0.13 -5.15
N GLN A 326 -7.90 -0.68 -5.19
CA GLN A 326 -7.93 -2.01 -4.61
C GLN A 326 -6.97 -2.96 -5.34
N THR A 327 -6.82 -2.85 -6.66
CA THR A 327 -5.81 -3.63 -7.42
C THR A 327 -4.40 -3.40 -6.88
N VAL A 328 -4.02 -2.13 -6.61
CA VAL A 328 -2.70 -1.82 -6.05
C VAL A 328 -2.62 -2.31 -4.60
N ALA A 329 -3.67 -2.11 -3.78
CA ALA A 329 -3.72 -2.61 -2.40
C ALA A 329 -3.56 -4.14 -2.32
N GLY A 330 -4.10 -4.90 -3.28
CA GLY A 330 -3.95 -6.35 -3.37
C GLY A 330 -2.51 -6.81 -3.61
N SER A 331 -1.62 -5.94 -4.12
CA SER A 331 -0.21 -6.23 -4.35
C SER A 331 0.71 -5.85 -3.18
N LEU A 332 0.18 -5.22 -2.13
CA LEU A 332 0.96 -4.66 -1.03
C LEU A 332 1.73 -5.75 -0.27
N GLN A 333 3.01 -5.47 -0.02
CA GLN A 333 3.83 -6.14 0.97
C GLN A 333 4.28 -5.13 2.02
N THR A 334 4.41 -5.56 3.27
CA THR A 334 4.84 -4.70 4.38
C THR A 334 6.01 -5.34 5.12
N ASP A 335 7.11 -4.60 5.25
CA ASP A 335 8.28 -4.99 6.02
C ASP A 335 8.23 -4.34 7.40
N TRP A 336 8.05 -5.17 8.42
CA TRP A 336 7.93 -4.76 9.81
C TRP A 336 9.27 -4.81 10.51
N PHE A 337 9.46 -3.93 11.49
CA PHE A 337 10.71 -3.80 12.24
C PHE A 337 11.93 -3.63 11.32
N PHE A 338 11.76 -3.00 10.16
CA PHE A 338 12.79 -2.83 9.15
C PHE A 338 13.75 -1.68 9.51
N ARG A 339 14.62 -1.92 10.49
CA ARG A 339 15.52 -0.92 11.08
C ARG A 339 16.78 -1.56 11.63
N THR A 340 17.72 -0.73 12.08
CA THR A 340 18.89 -1.20 12.84
C THR A 340 18.46 -1.79 14.19
N ALA A 341 19.14 -2.84 14.65
CA ALA A 341 18.81 -3.56 15.88
C ALA A 341 18.92 -2.68 17.15
N SER A 342 19.83 -1.72 17.11
CA SER A 342 20.06 -0.70 18.13
C SER A 342 20.80 0.48 17.51
N CYS A 343 20.95 1.58 18.25
CA CYS A 343 21.67 2.76 17.77
C CYS A 343 23.08 2.43 17.30
N GLY A 344 23.44 2.84 16.07
CA GLY A 344 24.75 2.56 15.48
C GLY A 344 25.01 1.08 15.14
N SER A 345 24.02 0.20 15.32
CA SER A 345 24.19 -1.23 15.04
C SER A 345 24.34 -1.50 13.54
N PRO A 346 25.26 -2.39 13.16
CA PRO A 346 25.38 -2.86 11.79
C PRO A 346 24.40 -4.00 11.45
N TYR A 347 23.57 -4.42 12.41
CA TYR A 347 22.63 -5.50 12.23
C TYR A 347 21.20 -4.97 12.16
N LEU A 348 20.34 -5.71 11.46
CA LEU A 348 18.91 -5.45 11.46
C LEU A 348 18.25 -5.96 12.74
N ASP A 349 17.13 -5.36 13.11
CA ASP A 349 16.25 -5.87 14.16
C ASP A 349 15.88 -7.33 13.83
N ALA A 350 16.21 -8.25 14.74
CA ALA A 350 15.97 -9.69 14.56
C ALA A 350 14.47 -10.04 14.46
N ARG A 351 13.57 -9.13 14.87
CA ARG A 351 12.12 -9.29 14.71
C ARG A 351 11.64 -9.06 13.28
N ARG A 352 12.49 -8.56 12.38
CA ARG A 352 12.10 -8.21 11.01
C ARG A 352 11.29 -9.33 10.37
N THR A 353 10.16 -8.97 9.80
CA THR A 353 9.30 -9.92 9.09
C THR A 353 8.50 -9.20 8.02
N THR A 354 8.16 -9.91 6.95
CA THR A 354 7.36 -9.39 5.84
C THR A 354 5.98 -10.01 5.85
N ARG A 355 4.96 -9.24 5.45
CA ARG A 355 3.61 -9.71 5.13
C ARG A 355 3.31 -9.40 3.67
N THR A 356 2.66 -10.33 2.97
CA THR A 356 2.62 -10.32 1.49
C THR A 356 1.24 -10.57 0.89
N ARG A 357 0.20 -10.78 1.71
CA ARG A 357 -1.16 -11.05 1.20
C ARG A 357 -1.94 -9.82 0.73
N GLY A 358 -1.31 -8.65 0.64
CA GLY A 358 -1.98 -7.41 0.25
C GLY A 358 -2.93 -6.88 1.32
N ALA A 359 -3.85 -6.02 0.89
CA ALA A 359 -4.81 -5.37 1.76
C ALA A 359 -6.14 -5.09 1.06
N ARG A 360 -7.18 -4.89 1.86
CA ARG A 360 -8.45 -4.29 1.44
C ARG A 360 -8.38 -2.78 1.52
N LEU A 361 -8.75 -2.09 0.44
CA LEU A 361 -8.94 -0.65 0.40
C LEU A 361 -10.25 -0.28 1.10
N LEU A 362 -10.17 0.51 2.15
CA LEU A 362 -11.35 0.91 2.95
C LEU A 362 -11.77 2.34 2.63
N TYR A 363 -10.80 3.22 2.47
CA TYR A 363 -11.00 4.63 2.16
C TYR A 363 -9.78 5.16 1.42
N THR A 364 -10.00 6.07 0.48
CA THR A 364 -8.93 6.84 -0.14
C THR A 364 -9.42 8.22 -0.55
N SER A 365 -8.58 9.23 -0.38
CA SER A 365 -8.85 10.62 -0.77
C SER A 365 -7.62 11.22 -1.41
N ASN A 366 -7.77 11.69 -2.66
CA ASN A 366 -6.71 12.37 -3.38
C ASN A 366 -6.52 13.83 -2.91
N VAL A 367 -5.56 14.54 -3.52
CA VAL A 367 -5.27 15.95 -3.23
C VAL A 367 -6.42 16.89 -3.61
N GLY A 368 -7.22 16.53 -4.62
CA GLY A 368 -8.44 17.25 -4.99
C GLY A 368 -9.50 17.19 -3.88
N GLN A 369 -9.68 16.02 -3.27
CA GLN A 369 -10.59 15.77 -2.15
C GLN A 369 -10.05 16.32 -0.83
N GLY A 370 -8.72 16.29 -0.64
CA GLY A 370 -8.05 17.30 0.17
C GLY A 370 -6.97 16.87 1.14
N PHE A 371 -6.75 15.57 1.36
CA PHE A 371 -5.91 15.13 2.50
C PHE A 371 -4.94 14.00 2.16
N ASP A 372 -4.84 13.62 0.88
CA ASP A 372 -3.92 12.61 0.34
C ASP A 372 -3.71 11.40 1.26
N ALA A 373 -4.80 10.77 1.67
CA ALA A 373 -4.82 9.73 2.68
C ALA A 373 -5.55 8.49 2.17
N THR A 374 -5.04 7.33 2.55
CA THR A 374 -5.62 6.01 2.29
C THR A 374 -5.64 5.21 3.57
N LEU A 375 -6.80 4.63 3.89
CA LEU A 375 -6.94 3.63 4.95
C LEU A 375 -7.13 2.25 4.32
N LEU A 376 -6.30 1.31 4.76
CA LEU A 376 -6.34 -0.09 4.39
C LEU A 376 -6.70 -0.95 5.60
N ALA A 377 -7.21 -2.15 5.36
CA ALA A 377 -7.09 -3.27 6.30
C ALA A 377 -6.18 -4.32 5.69
N LEU A 378 -5.06 -4.63 6.35
CA LEU A 378 -4.15 -5.67 5.88
C LEU A 378 -4.85 -7.03 5.90
N ASN A 379 -4.62 -7.84 4.86
CA ASN A 379 -5.20 -9.19 4.79
C ASN A 379 -4.50 -10.14 5.78
N ASP A 380 -3.22 -9.91 6.03
CA ASP A 380 -2.47 -10.58 7.09
C ASP A 380 -2.67 -9.87 8.44
N ALA A 381 -2.71 -10.65 9.52
CA ALA A 381 -2.61 -10.12 10.88
C ALA A 381 -1.28 -9.37 11.07
N ALA A 382 -1.35 -8.28 11.85
CA ALA A 382 -0.15 -7.54 12.24
C ALA A 382 0.82 -8.48 13.00
N PRO A 383 2.13 -8.47 12.69
CA PRO A 383 3.08 -9.34 13.37
C PRO A 383 3.08 -9.19 14.90
N PRO A 384 3.39 -10.26 15.65
CA PRO A 384 3.58 -10.14 17.09
C PRO A 384 4.62 -9.06 17.44
N GLY A 385 4.29 -8.23 18.42
CA GLY A 385 5.14 -7.11 18.85
C GLY A 385 4.89 -5.79 18.13
N THR A 386 3.94 -5.73 17.18
CA THR A 386 3.52 -4.45 16.59
C THR A 386 2.67 -3.61 17.55
N TYR A 387 2.82 -2.31 17.44
CA TYR A 387 1.96 -1.33 18.10
C TYR A 387 0.83 -0.90 17.15
N LEU A 388 -0.36 -0.68 17.68
CA LEU A 388 -1.46 -0.03 16.98
C LEU A 388 -1.48 1.43 17.46
N ALA A 389 -1.09 2.36 16.59
CA ALA A 389 -0.92 3.75 16.98
C ALA A 389 -2.26 4.38 17.38
N GLY A 390 -2.20 5.23 18.41
CA GLY A 390 -3.32 6.09 18.76
C GLY A 390 -3.49 7.20 17.74
N TRP A 391 -4.65 7.82 17.72
CA TRP A 391 -4.96 8.91 16.82
C TRP A 391 -5.81 9.97 17.51
N ASP A 392 -5.66 11.21 17.07
CA ASP A 392 -6.42 12.37 17.55
C ASP A 392 -7.02 13.10 16.35
N ALA A 393 -8.31 12.87 16.12
CA ALA A 393 -9.08 13.48 15.02
C ALA A 393 -9.78 14.76 15.47
N ARG A 394 -9.44 15.31 16.64
CA ARG A 394 -9.92 16.64 17.04
C ARG A 394 -9.16 17.70 16.26
N LEU A 395 -9.82 18.83 16.01
CA LEU A 395 -9.17 19.99 15.42
C LEU A 395 -7.95 20.39 16.25
N ASN A 396 -6.78 20.38 15.61
CA ASN A 396 -5.52 20.75 16.26
C ASN A 396 -4.86 21.88 15.47
N ASN A 397 -5.08 23.11 15.92
CA ASN A 397 -4.72 24.35 15.22
C ASN A 397 -3.53 25.11 15.80
N SER A 398 -2.94 24.61 16.89
CA SER A 398 -1.76 25.19 17.51
C SER A 398 -0.48 24.67 16.88
N ILE A 399 0.54 25.53 16.82
CA ILE A 399 1.94 25.12 16.66
C ILE A 399 2.26 24.12 17.78
N GLN A 400 2.75 22.94 17.40
CA GLN A 400 3.08 21.90 18.35
C GLN A 400 4.26 21.08 17.86
N LYS A 401 5.00 20.50 18.81
CA LYS A 401 6.05 19.54 18.54
C LYS A 401 5.49 18.23 18.01
N VAL A 402 6.11 17.75 16.96
CA VAL A 402 5.72 16.55 16.22
C VAL A 402 6.93 15.69 15.90
N LEU A 403 6.66 14.43 15.62
CA LEU A 403 7.64 13.47 15.13
C LEU A 403 7.08 12.72 13.93
N SER A 404 7.95 12.34 13.01
CA SER A 404 7.64 11.43 11.91
C SER A 404 8.59 10.24 11.95
N LEU A 405 8.05 9.05 11.74
CA LEU A 405 8.77 7.77 11.68
C LEU A 405 8.55 7.20 10.28
N HIS A 406 9.64 7.02 9.52
CA HIS A 406 9.51 6.82 8.07
C HIS A 406 10.64 5.99 7.44
N HIS A 407 10.45 5.61 6.17
CA HIS A 407 11.42 4.87 5.34
C HIS A 407 11.84 5.67 4.10
N PRO A 408 12.76 6.63 4.24
CA PRO A 408 13.23 7.46 3.13
C PRO A 408 14.03 6.61 2.14
N ASN A 409 13.77 6.77 0.86
CA ASN A 409 14.22 5.93 -0.28
C ASN A 409 13.91 4.43 -0.13
N GLY A 410 12.98 4.06 0.77
CA GLY A 410 12.80 2.66 1.17
C GLY A 410 13.96 2.10 2.01
N ALA A 411 14.80 2.95 2.59
CA ALA A 411 15.89 2.57 3.48
C ALA A 411 15.39 2.07 4.85
N LEU A 412 16.34 1.79 5.74
CA LEU A 412 16.05 1.48 7.15
C LEU A 412 15.30 2.61 7.83
N GLY A 413 14.43 2.26 8.78
CA GLY A 413 13.57 3.21 9.48
C GLY A 413 14.33 4.38 10.10
N LYS A 414 13.83 5.59 9.84
CA LYS A 414 14.33 6.88 10.34
C LYS A 414 13.31 7.60 11.21
N ILE A 415 13.77 8.60 11.94
CA ILE A 415 12.95 9.53 12.72
C ILE A 415 13.32 10.98 12.39
N SER A 416 12.31 11.84 12.33
CA SER A 416 12.47 13.29 12.19
C SER A 416 11.64 14.01 13.26
N GLY A 417 12.21 15.05 13.84
CA GLY A 417 11.59 15.85 14.90
C GLY A 417 11.40 17.29 14.43
N GLY A 418 10.24 17.87 14.69
CA GLY A 418 9.90 19.21 14.19
C GLY A 418 8.67 19.81 14.85
N GLU A 419 8.12 20.83 14.22
CA GLU A 419 6.94 21.55 14.70
C GLU A 419 5.99 21.89 13.54
N THR A 420 4.67 21.77 13.78
CA THR A 420 3.67 22.34 12.86
C THR A 420 3.77 23.86 12.86
N GLN A 421 3.75 24.48 11.69
CA GLN A 421 3.91 25.94 11.56
C GLN A 421 2.59 26.63 11.21
N ASN A 422 2.02 26.24 10.07
CA ASN A 422 0.80 26.80 9.52
C ASN A 422 -0.03 25.69 8.89
N TYR A 423 -1.22 26.04 8.42
CA TYR A 423 -1.93 25.19 7.48
C TYR A 423 -1.53 25.49 6.04
N ALA A 424 -1.69 24.51 5.17
CA ALA A 424 -1.42 24.65 3.75
C ALA A 424 -2.50 23.96 2.91
N ASN A 425 -2.54 24.31 1.62
CA ASN A 425 -3.30 23.61 0.60
C ASN A 425 -2.37 23.21 -0.53
N CYS A 426 -2.50 21.96 -0.96
CA CYS A 426 -1.73 21.40 -2.07
C CYS A 426 -2.62 21.20 -3.31
N ASP A 427 -2.04 21.35 -4.50
CA ASP A 427 -2.68 21.16 -5.81
C ASP A 427 -2.01 20.07 -6.68
N GLY A 428 -1.38 19.11 -6.02
CA GLY A 428 -0.69 17.98 -6.62
C GLY A 428 0.82 18.15 -6.51
N ARG A 429 1.37 19.20 -7.12
CA ARG A 429 2.83 19.46 -7.15
C ARG A 429 3.26 20.70 -6.39
N HIS A 430 2.32 21.54 -5.96
CA HIS A 430 2.64 22.72 -5.18
C HIS A 430 1.77 22.76 -3.93
N CYS A 431 2.37 23.17 -2.83
CA CYS A 431 1.68 23.46 -1.59
C CYS A 431 1.90 24.92 -1.23
N ARG A 432 0.83 25.57 -0.74
CA ARG A 432 0.86 26.99 -0.36
C ARG A 432 0.22 27.16 1.00
N ALA A 433 0.81 28.03 1.83
CA ALA A 433 0.24 28.40 3.11
C ALA A 433 -1.21 28.89 2.94
N ALA A 434 -2.10 28.42 3.82
CA ALA A 434 -3.49 28.79 3.85
C ALA A 434 -3.72 29.88 4.90
N THR A 435 -4.11 31.07 4.45
CA THR A 435 -4.27 32.25 5.30
C THR A 435 -5.64 32.34 5.98
N ASP A 436 -6.60 31.49 5.59
CA ASP A 436 -7.96 31.46 6.12
C ASP A 436 -8.14 30.51 7.32
N GLY A 437 -7.06 29.84 7.75
CA GLY A 437 -7.08 28.86 8.82
C GLY A 437 -7.78 27.54 8.47
N ARG A 438 -8.15 27.33 7.20
CA ARG A 438 -8.89 26.15 6.71
C ARG A 438 -8.04 25.25 5.81
N GLY A 439 -6.73 25.46 5.79
CA GLY A 439 -5.83 24.62 5.00
C GLY A 439 -5.94 23.15 5.41
N ARG A 440 -5.87 22.29 4.41
CA ARG A 440 -6.14 20.86 4.51
C ARG A 440 -4.92 20.03 4.91
N TYR A 441 -3.76 20.68 4.96
CA TYR A 441 -2.47 20.10 5.32
C TYR A 441 -1.86 20.87 6.50
N TYR A 442 -1.10 20.18 7.34
CA TYR A 442 -0.11 20.80 8.21
C TYR A 442 1.15 21.10 7.41
N GLU A 443 1.64 22.35 7.44
CA GLU A 443 3.03 22.65 7.11
C GLU A 443 3.89 22.32 8.33
N VAL A 444 4.92 21.49 8.14
CA VAL A 444 5.83 21.03 9.19
C VAL A 444 7.24 21.47 8.83
N ARG A 445 7.96 22.03 9.81
CA ARG A 445 9.40 22.31 9.69
C ARG A 445 10.16 21.41 10.64
N TRP A 446 11.21 20.79 10.12
CA TRP A 446 12.07 19.90 10.90
C TRP A 446 13.12 20.71 11.65
N GLY A 447 13.35 20.33 12.91
CA GLY A 447 14.53 20.76 13.67
C GLY A 447 15.65 19.73 13.56
N ASP A 448 15.29 18.45 13.41
CA ASP A 448 16.21 17.32 13.34
C ASP A 448 15.71 16.29 12.31
N GLY A 449 16.62 15.81 11.45
CA GLY A 449 16.26 14.93 10.34
C GLY A 449 15.49 15.63 9.22
N THR A 450 14.96 14.86 8.28
CA THR A 450 14.11 15.36 7.17
C THR A 450 13.19 14.24 6.68
N THR A 451 12.43 14.44 5.61
CA THR A 451 11.84 13.34 4.84
C THR A 451 12.41 13.31 3.43
N GLU A 452 12.28 12.17 2.76
CA GLU A 452 12.67 11.99 1.36
C GLU A 452 11.60 11.15 0.63
N ALA A 453 11.72 10.96 -0.68
CA ALA A 453 10.87 10.03 -1.42
C ALA A 453 10.76 8.67 -0.69
N GLY A 454 9.60 8.03 -0.69
CA GLY A 454 9.35 6.79 0.05
C GLY A 454 8.92 7.00 1.51
N SER A 455 9.18 8.18 2.08
CA SER A 455 8.59 8.59 3.36
C SER A 455 7.09 8.85 3.25
N SER A 456 6.60 9.07 2.02
CA SER A 456 5.19 9.24 1.68
C SER A 456 4.29 8.24 2.41
N GLY A 457 3.21 8.74 3.01
CA GLY A 457 2.29 7.94 3.81
C GLY A 457 2.70 7.72 5.26
N SER A 458 3.88 8.17 5.69
CA SER A 458 4.25 8.17 7.11
C SER A 458 3.31 9.06 7.94
N ALA A 459 3.01 8.61 9.16
CA ALA A 459 2.14 9.35 10.07
C ALA A 459 2.89 10.50 10.76
N LEU A 460 2.21 11.64 10.96
CA LEU A 460 2.64 12.72 11.84
C LEU A 460 2.12 12.46 13.24
N PHE A 461 3.03 12.27 14.19
CA PHE A 461 2.68 12.02 15.59
C PHE A 461 2.89 13.28 16.43
N THR A 462 1.96 13.55 17.34
CA THR A 462 2.17 14.50 18.44
C THR A 462 3.17 13.94 19.45
N GLN A 463 3.71 14.79 20.34
CA GLN A 463 4.54 14.31 21.47
C GLN A 463 3.82 13.30 22.39
N SER A 464 2.48 13.27 22.35
CA SER A 464 1.68 12.32 23.11
C SER A 464 1.46 10.97 22.41
N GLY A 465 2.12 10.72 21.27
CA GLY A 465 2.03 9.44 20.55
C GLY A 465 0.78 9.27 19.66
N HIS A 466 0.03 10.35 19.44
CA HIS A 466 -1.18 10.31 18.61
C HIS A 466 -0.91 10.78 17.19
N VAL A 467 -1.37 10.02 16.21
CA VAL A 467 -1.39 10.39 14.79
C VAL A 467 -2.37 11.55 14.57
N ILE A 468 -1.92 12.58 13.86
CA ILE A 468 -2.72 13.76 13.47
C ILE A 468 -2.68 14.05 11.97
N GLY A 469 -1.85 13.35 11.19
CA GLY A 469 -1.77 13.55 9.75
C GLY A 469 -0.94 12.48 9.05
N THR A 470 -0.91 12.55 7.71
CA THR A 470 -0.20 11.60 6.84
C THR A 470 0.64 12.35 5.81
N LEU A 471 1.90 11.97 5.61
CA LEU A 471 2.82 12.71 4.73
C LEU A 471 2.33 12.64 3.28
N HIS A 472 2.06 13.81 2.71
CA HIS A 472 1.85 14.01 1.28
C HIS A 472 3.19 14.15 0.57
N GLY A 473 4.04 15.04 1.09
CA GLY A 473 5.34 15.38 0.52
C GLY A 473 5.75 16.81 0.90
N GLY A 474 6.87 17.29 0.37
CA GLY A 474 7.39 18.62 0.56
C GLY A 474 8.73 18.83 -0.13
N THR A 475 9.33 20.00 0.12
CA THR A 475 10.63 20.39 -0.44
C THR A 475 11.78 20.15 0.54
N ALA A 476 11.49 19.65 1.74
CA ALA A 476 12.49 19.27 2.73
C ALA A 476 13.44 18.21 2.18
N SER A 477 14.74 18.39 2.43
CA SER A 477 15.78 17.43 2.06
C SER A 477 17.04 17.69 2.87
N CYS A 478 18.04 16.80 2.82
CA CYS A 478 19.32 17.07 3.49
C CYS A 478 20.04 18.30 2.91
N SER A 479 19.80 18.64 1.65
CA SER A 479 20.32 19.86 1.01
C SER A 479 19.46 21.10 1.24
N ALA A 480 18.22 20.92 1.70
CA ALA A 480 17.27 21.99 1.98
C ALA A 480 16.55 21.71 3.32
N PRO A 481 17.28 21.76 4.45
CA PRO A 481 16.75 21.38 5.75
C PRO A 481 15.70 22.38 6.30
N ASP A 482 15.72 23.62 5.82
CA ASP A 482 14.77 24.65 6.23
C ASP A 482 13.46 24.61 5.43
N GLU A 483 13.37 23.81 4.38
CA GLU A 483 12.16 23.68 3.57
C GLU A 483 11.10 22.80 4.26
N PRO A 484 9.80 23.07 4.06
CA PRO A 484 8.75 22.37 4.78
C PRO A 484 8.33 21.05 4.13
N ASP A 485 7.72 20.20 4.95
CA ASP A 485 6.87 19.10 4.51
C ASP A 485 5.40 19.35 4.83
N PHE A 486 4.52 18.68 4.07
CA PHE A 486 3.08 18.83 4.15
C PHE A 486 2.41 17.50 4.49
N TYR A 487 1.63 17.51 5.57
CA TYR A 487 0.90 16.34 6.06
C TYR A 487 -0.60 16.56 5.94
N GLY A 488 -1.29 15.71 5.19
CA GLY A 488 -2.74 15.75 5.08
C GLY A 488 -3.38 15.52 6.45
N ARG A 489 -4.30 16.41 6.84
CA ARG A 489 -4.82 16.44 8.21
C ARG A 489 -5.77 15.26 8.48
N LEU A 490 -5.54 14.56 9.58
CA LEU A 490 -6.34 13.41 9.97
C LEU A 490 -7.76 13.81 10.38
N ASP A 491 -7.97 14.94 11.05
CA ASP A 491 -9.31 15.37 11.47
C ASP A 491 -10.28 15.51 10.29
N LEU A 492 -9.80 16.02 9.16
CA LEU A 492 -10.59 16.13 7.93
C LEU A 492 -10.78 14.79 7.21
N ALA A 493 -9.74 13.94 7.15
CA ALA A 493 -9.85 12.57 6.63
C ALA A 493 -10.82 11.71 7.48
N PHE A 494 -10.79 11.88 8.80
CA PHE A 494 -11.67 11.25 9.77
C PHE A 494 -13.13 11.54 9.46
N GLU A 495 -13.48 12.83 9.37
CA GLU A 495 -14.86 13.25 9.12
C GLU A 495 -15.38 12.83 7.75
N SER A 496 -14.51 12.80 6.74
CA SER A 496 -14.89 12.44 5.36
C SER A 496 -15.05 10.94 5.14
N GLY A 497 -14.55 10.06 6.02
CA GLY A 497 -14.83 8.63 5.90
C GLY A 497 -14.06 7.69 6.83
N LEU A 498 -12.90 8.07 7.35
CA LEU A 498 -12.09 7.19 8.23
C LEU A 498 -12.87 6.78 9.50
N LYS A 499 -13.77 7.65 10.00
CA LYS A 499 -14.62 7.36 11.17
C LYS A 499 -15.50 6.12 11.01
N ASN A 500 -15.86 5.76 9.78
CA ASN A 500 -16.66 4.57 9.46
C ASN A 500 -15.96 3.25 9.80
N PHE A 501 -14.65 3.32 10.07
CA PHE A 501 -13.81 2.19 10.44
C PHE A 501 -13.22 2.39 11.83
N LEU A 502 -12.57 3.53 12.07
CA LEU A 502 -11.83 3.78 13.32
C LEU A 502 -12.75 4.05 14.53
N ALA A 503 -13.98 4.54 14.29
CA ALA A 503 -14.97 4.81 15.33
C ALA A 503 -16.24 3.97 15.17
N ALA A 504 -16.17 2.87 14.41
CA ALA A 504 -17.29 1.95 14.25
C ALA A 504 -17.63 1.25 15.58
N ALA A 505 -18.92 1.14 15.92
CA ALA A 505 -19.38 0.49 17.15
C ALA A 505 -19.28 -1.06 17.11
N ARG A 506 -18.91 -1.62 15.95
CA ARG A 506 -18.65 -3.05 15.71
C ARG A 506 -17.73 -3.20 14.50
N ARG A 507 -17.16 -4.40 14.31
CA ARG A 507 -16.36 -4.70 13.10
C ARG A 507 -17.19 -4.44 11.83
N PRO A 508 -16.70 -3.62 10.89
CA PRO A 508 -17.48 -3.18 9.73
C PRO A 508 -17.48 -4.16 8.54
N PHE A 509 -16.69 -5.24 8.60
CA PHE A 509 -16.60 -6.28 7.57
C PHE A 509 -16.21 -7.63 8.15
#